data_AF-A0A6I8LKK5-F1
#
_entry.id   AF-A0A6I8LKK5-F1
#
_cell.length_a   1.000
_cell.length_b   1.000
_cell.length_c   1.000
_cell.angle_alpha   90.00
_cell.angle_beta   90.00
_cell.angle_gamma   90.00
#
_symmetry.space_group_name_H-M   'P 1'
#
loop_
_entity.id
_entity.type
_entity.pdbx_description
1 polymer ?
#
loop_
_entity_poly.entity_id
_entity_poly.type
_entity_poly.pdbx_seq_one_letter_code
_entity_poly.pdbx_strand_id
1 'polypeptide(L)'
;MTSVLENARPVPAPRRRPVAPDALAELTRLAALAELARTSSPSLMHHAILAGTGPATVAAAANVDVAEAHVRWHAWAETAVGLDEYLRVHAAFAEALITRHEAFEDAQ
;
A
#
# COMPACT_ATOMS: atom_id res chain seq x y z
N MET A 1 -19.17 -62.40 16.54
CA MET A 1 -19.59 -60.98 16.49
C MET A 1 -18.97 -60.27 17.68
N THR A 2 -18.01 -59.37 17.45
CA THR A 2 -17.56 -58.27 18.33
C THR A 2 -16.51 -57.49 17.54
N SER A 3 -16.94 -56.48 16.81
CA SER A 3 -16.89 -55.05 17.17
C SER A 3 -15.55 -54.42 16.76
N VAL A 4 -15.56 -53.88 15.54
CA VAL A 4 -14.52 -53.05 14.94
C VAL A 4 -14.83 -51.59 15.31
N LEU A 5 -14.24 -51.09 16.39
CA LEU A 5 -14.31 -49.71 16.88
C LEU A 5 -13.16 -49.64 17.90
N GLU A 6 -12.17 -48.75 17.91
CA GLU A 6 -12.06 -47.36 17.50
C GLU A 6 -10.56 -47.06 17.30
N ASN A 7 -10.21 -46.34 16.24
CA ASN A 7 -8.92 -45.64 16.16
C ASN A 7 -9.14 -44.29 15.48
N ALA A 8 -9.98 -43.45 16.09
CA ALA A 8 -10.07 -42.05 15.73
C ALA A 8 -9.19 -41.25 16.71
N ARG A 9 -7.91 -41.08 16.37
CA ARG A 9 -7.07 -40.09 17.07
C ARG A 9 -7.66 -38.69 16.85
N PRO A 10 -7.84 -37.88 17.89
CA PRO A 10 -8.29 -36.51 17.71
C PRO A 10 -7.22 -35.73 16.94
N VAL A 11 -7.55 -35.25 15.74
CA VAL A 11 -6.70 -34.30 15.02
C VAL A 11 -6.70 -32.99 15.81
N PRO A 12 -5.54 -32.43 16.20
CA PRO A 12 -5.50 -31.14 16.86
C PRO A 12 -6.07 -30.09 15.91
N ALA A 13 -7.18 -29.46 16.30
CA ALA A 13 -7.75 -28.37 15.52
C ALA A 13 -6.72 -27.24 15.41
N PRO A 14 -6.49 -26.67 14.21
CA PRO A 14 -5.54 -25.59 14.04
C PRO A 14 -5.99 -24.42 14.91
N ARG A 15 -5.17 -24.06 15.90
CA ARG A 15 -5.40 -22.88 16.73
C ARG A 15 -5.32 -21.65 15.82
N ARG A 16 -6.46 -21.01 15.54
CA ARG A 16 -6.49 -19.70 14.90
C ARG A 16 -5.79 -18.72 15.84
N ARG A 17 -4.55 -18.34 15.50
CA ARG A 17 -3.81 -17.32 16.23
C ARG A 17 -4.57 -16.00 16.04
N PRO A 18 -4.93 -15.28 17.12
CA PRO A 18 -5.51 -13.95 16.99
C PRO A 18 -4.49 -13.06 16.29
N VAL A 19 -4.78 -12.68 15.06
CA VAL A 19 -3.99 -11.67 14.34
C VAL A 19 -4.52 -10.33 14.85
N ALA A 20 -3.65 -9.52 15.44
CA ALA A 20 -4.04 -8.17 15.82
C ALA A 20 -4.54 -7.43 14.57
N PRO A 21 -5.62 -6.64 14.65
CA PRO A 21 -6.16 -5.89 13.51
C PRO A 21 -5.07 -5.11 12.74
N ASP A 22 -4.10 -4.56 13.46
CA ASP A 22 -2.98 -3.78 12.89
C ASP A 22 -2.04 -4.63 12.02
N ALA A 23 -1.81 -5.90 12.39
CA ALA A 23 -0.95 -6.79 11.60
C ALA A 23 -1.60 -7.19 10.27
N LEU A 24 -2.93 -7.32 10.26
CA LEU A 24 -3.65 -7.58 9.01
C LEU A 24 -3.64 -6.34 8.10
N ALA A 25 -3.87 -5.15 8.67
CA ALA A 25 -3.80 -3.89 7.94
C ALA A 25 -2.42 -3.67 7.31
N GLU A 26 -1.35 -3.95 8.06
CA GLU A 26 0.02 -3.86 7.56
C GLU A 26 0.31 -4.87 6.44
N LEU A 27 -0.14 -6.12 6.58
CA LEU A 27 0.00 -7.12 5.52
C LEU A 27 -0.76 -6.71 4.24
N THR A 28 -1.96 -6.15 4.39
CA THR A 28 -2.74 -5.63 3.25
C THR A 28 -2.01 -4.47 2.57
N ARG A 29 -1.43 -3.55 3.35
CA ARG A 29 -0.61 -2.44 2.83
C ARG A 29 0.60 -2.97 2.04
N LEU A 30 1.35 -3.92 2.59
CA LEU A 30 2.49 -4.53 1.91
C LEU A 30 2.09 -5.26 0.62
N ALA A 31 0.97 -5.98 0.64
CA ALA A 31 0.45 -6.64 -0.56
C ALA A 31 0.05 -5.63 -1.64
N ALA A 32 -0.58 -4.53 -1.26
CA ALA A 32 -0.93 -3.44 -2.19
C ALA A 32 0.32 -2.77 -2.77
N LEU A 33 1.38 -2.57 -1.99
CA LEU A 33 2.66 -2.06 -2.47
C LEU A 33 3.37 -3.03 -3.41
N ALA A 34 3.31 -4.33 -3.12
CA ALA A 34 3.84 -5.36 -4.01
C ALA A 34 3.06 -5.41 -5.33
N GLU A 35 1.74 -5.23 -5.31
CA GLU A 35 0.93 -5.10 -6.52
C GLU A 35 1.30 -3.85 -7.31
N LEU A 36 1.44 -2.72 -6.62
CA LEU A 36 1.86 -1.46 -7.21
C LEU A 36 3.24 -1.60 -7.87
N ALA A 37 4.18 -2.33 -7.25
CA ALA A 37 5.48 -2.60 -7.84
C ALA A 37 5.42 -3.41 -9.13
N ARG A 38 4.43 -4.28 -9.29
CA ARG A 38 4.26 -5.08 -10.50
C ARG A 38 3.53 -4.35 -11.61
N THR A 39 2.58 -3.47 -11.26
CA THR A 39 1.64 -2.88 -12.22
C THR A 39 1.84 -1.38 -12.44
N SER A 40 2.54 -0.71 -11.53
CA SER A 40 2.73 0.74 -11.48
C SER A 40 1.42 1.52 -11.67
N SER A 41 0.31 0.99 -11.14
CA SER A 41 -1.03 1.54 -11.35
C SER A 41 -1.26 2.87 -10.60
N PRO A 42 -1.68 3.95 -11.28
CA PRO A 42 -2.04 5.23 -10.65
C PRO A 42 -3.14 5.12 -9.59
N SER A 43 -4.11 4.23 -9.76
CA SER A 43 -5.18 4.02 -8.77
C SER A 43 -4.65 3.39 -7.48
N LEU A 44 -3.65 2.51 -7.59
CA LEU A 44 -2.99 1.92 -6.43
C LEU A 44 -2.12 2.94 -5.69
N MET A 45 -1.44 3.84 -6.42
CA MET A 45 -0.74 4.97 -5.82
C MET A 45 -1.69 5.83 -4.98
N HIS A 46 -2.85 6.15 -5.55
CA HIS A 46 -3.89 6.94 -4.88
C HIS A 46 -4.36 6.30 -3.57
N HIS A 47 -4.79 5.03 -3.62
CA HIS A 47 -5.26 4.32 -2.43
C HIS A 47 -4.14 4.11 -1.40
N ALA A 48 -2.90 3.87 -1.82
CA ALA A 48 -1.77 3.76 -0.91
C ALA A 48 -1.54 5.07 -0.13
N ILE A 49 -1.64 6.22 -0.80
CA ILE A 49 -1.48 7.54 -0.16
C ILE A 49 -2.65 7.81 0.80
N LEU A 50 -3.89 7.53 0.40
CA LEU A 50 -5.05 7.66 1.29
C LEU A 50 -4.97 6.74 2.52
N ALA A 51 -4.32 5.57 2.39
CA ALA A 51 -4.01 4.67 3.50
C ALA A 51 -2.81 5.12 4.36
N GLY A 52 -2.30 6.34 4.16
CA GLY A 52 -1.18 6.91 4.91
C GLY A 52 0.19 6.41 4.45
N THR A 53 0.33 6.00 3.19
CA THR A 53 1.64 5.72 2.61
C THR A 53 2.25 6.99 2.06
N GLY A 54 3.47 7.31 2.49
CA GLY A 54 4.19 8.47 2.01
C GLY A 54 4.46 8.38 0.49
N PRO A 55 4.38 9.49 -0.26
CA PRO A 55 4.61 9.51 -1.70
C PRO A 55 5.98 8.97 -2.12
N ALA A 56 7.02 9.20 -1.32
CA ALA A 56 8.35 8.64 -1.56
C ALA A 56 8.36 7.10 -1.55
N THR A 57 7.65 6.47 -0.61
CA THR A 57 7.51 5.01 -0.52
C THR A 57 6.66 4.47 -1.68
N VAL A 58 5.62 5.19 -2.08
CA VAL A 58 4.76 4.83 -3.23
C VAL A 58 5.55 4.88 -4.54
N ALA A 59 6.33 5.94 -4.75
CA ALA A 59 7.18 6.09 -5.92
C ALA A 59 8.27 5.00 -5.96
N ALA A 60 8.93 4.75 -4.83
CA ALA A 60 9.92 3.67 -4.70
C ALA A 60 9.30 2.29 -4.98
N ALA A 61 8.09 2.02 -4.48
CA ALA A 61 7.37 0.78 -4.77
C ALA A 61 7.10 0.65 -6.26
N ALA A 62 6.66 1.72 -6.94
CA ALA A 62 6.43 1.73 -8.38
C ALA A 62 7.71 1.81 -9.24
N ASN A 63 8.90 1.80 -8.62
CA ASN A 63 10.21 1.92 -9.24
C ASN A 63 10.36 3.15 -10.16
N VAL A 64 9.85 4.29 -9.69
CA VAL A 64 9.93 5.60 -10.34
C VAL A 64 10.31 6.67 -9.32
N ASP A 65 10.68 7.86 -9.79
CA ASP A 65 10.85 8.99 -8.88
C ASP A 65 9.50 9.61 -8.46
N VAL A 66 9.53 10.46 -7.43
CA VAL A 66 8.32 11.09 -6.87
C VAL A 66 7.62 12.02 -7.87
N ALA A 67 8.37 12.72 -8.71
CA ALA A 67 7.81 13.65 -9.69
C ALA A 67 7.12 12.87 -10.82
N GLU A 68 7.73 11.81 -11.32
CA GLU A 68 7.14 10.91 -12.30
C GLU A 68 5.90 10.20 -11.73
N ALA A 69 5.94 9.73 -10.48
CA ALA A 69 4.78 9.17 -9.81
C ALA A 69 3.63 10.20 -9.71
N HIS A 70 3.95 11.44 -9.36
CA HIS A 70 2.97 12.53 -9.29
C HIS A 70 2.33 12.80 -10.64
N VAL A 71 3.11 12.93 -11.72
CA VAL A 71 2.59 13.18 -13.08
C VAL A 71 1.67 12.05 -13.54
N ARG A 72 2.09 10.78 -13.36
CA ARG A 72 1.29 9.61 -13.73
C ARG A 72 0.01 9.51 -12.92
N TRP A 73 0.08 9.77 -11.61
CA TRP A 73 -1.10 9.83 -10.75
C TRP A 73 -2.03 10.98 -11.16
N HIS A 74 -1.49 12.17 -11.40
CA HIS A 74 -2.23 13.38 -11.73
C HIS A 74 -3.07 13.20 -13.01
N ALA A 75 -2.45 12.72 -14.09
CA ALA A 75 -3.13 12.50 -15.38
C ALA A 75 -4.30 11.50 -15.27
N TRP A 76 -4.20 10.50 -14.39
CA TRP A 76 -5.31 9.59 -14.10
C TRP A 76 -6.38 10.25 -13.22
N ALA A 77 -5.95 10.94 -12.16
CA ALA A 77 -6.82 11.49 -11.13
C ALA A 77 -7.75 12.61 -11.65
N GLU A 78 -7.32 13.37 -12.66
CA GLU A 78 -8.14 14.44 -13.28
C GLU A 78 -9.53 13.96 -13.73
N THR A 79 -9.67 12.69 -14.09
CA THR A 79 -10.94 12.12 -14.58
C THR A 79 -11.52 11.04 -13.68
N ALA A 80 -10.74 10.56 -12.70
CA ALA A 80 -11.06 9.34 -11.96
C ALA A 80 -11.52 9.57 -10.51
N VAL A 81 -11.24 10.74 -9.92
CA VAL A 81 -11.53 11.00 -8.49
C VAL A 81 -12.24 12.35 -8.29
N GLY A 82 -12.89 12.50 -7.13
CA GLY A 82 -13.50 13.77 -6.74
C GLY A 82 -12.46 14.82 -6.31
N LEU A 83 -12.85 16.10 -6.37
CA LEU A 83 -11.95 17.24 -6.08
C LEU A 83 -11.28 17.14 -4.69
N ASP A 84 -12.02 16.74 -3.66
CA ASP A 84 -11.49 16.68 -2.30
C ASP A 84 -10.42 15.60 -2.11
N GLU A 85 -10.58 14.46 -2.79
CA GLU A 85 -9.58 13.38 -2.77
C GLU A 85 -8.37 13.73 -3.63
N TYR A 86 -8.63 14.36 -4.78
CA TYR A 86 -7.60 14.91 -5.64
C TYR A 86 -6.70 15.87 -4.86
N LEU A 87 -7.26 16.89 -4.20
CA LEU A 87 -6.47 17.90 -3.48
C LEU A 87 -5.66 17.29 -2.33
N ARG A 88 -6.22 16.32 -1.61
CA ARG A 88 -5.51 15.63 -0.52
C ARG A 88 -4.27 14.89 -1.01
N VAL A 89 -4.39 14.09 -2.06
CA VAL A 89 -3.26 13.33 -2.59
C VAL A 89 -2.27 14.24 -3.33
N HIS A 90 -2.77 15.29 -4.01
CA HIS A 90 -1.92 16.28 -4.66
C HIS A 90 -1.05 17.04 -3.64
N ALA A 91 -1.64 17.46 -2.51
CA ALA A 91 -0.90 18.13 -1.44
C ALA A 91 0.21 17.23 -0.87
N ALA A 92 -0.08 15.95 -0.64
CA ALA A 92 0.93 15.00 -0.18
C ALA A 92 2.12 14.90 -1.16
N PHE A 93 1.84 14.78 -2.47
CA PHE A 93 2.91 14.79 -3.48
C PHE A 93 3.71 16.11 -3.49
N ALA A 94 3.04 17.25 -3.38
CA ALA A 94 3.69 18.56 -3.34
C ALA A 94 4.64 18.68 -2.14
N GLU A 95 4.20 18.29 -0.94
CA GLU A 95 5.02 18.27 0.27
C GLU A 95 6.27 17.39 0.11
N ALA A 96 6.10 16.20 -0.48
CA ALA A 96 7.22 15.29 -0.73
C ALA A 96 8.25 15.86 -1.73
N LEU A 97 7.79 16.59 -2.75
CA LEU A 97 8.67 17.25 -3.71
C LEU A 97 9.43 18.42 -3.11
N ILE A 98 8.78 19.23 -2.28
CA ILE A 98 9.41 20.33 -1.53
C ILE A 98 10.49 19.78 -0.60
N THR A 99 10.15 18.78 0.21
CA THR A 99 11.11 18.14 1.14
C THR A 99 12.34 17.59 0.41
N ARG A 100 12.14 16.98 -0.76
CA ARG A 100 13.24 16.48 -1.59
C ARG A 100 14.12 17.61 -2.12
N HIS A 101 13.52 18.73 -2.50
CA HIS A 101 14.24 19.88 -3.02
C HIS A 101 15.10 20.52 -1.92
N GLU A 102 14.54 20.74 -0.73
CA GLU A 102 15.25 21.27 0.44
C GLU A 102 16.44 20.36 0.82
N ALA A 103 16.22 19.05 0.89
CA ALA A 103 17.29 18.09 1.20
C ALA A 103 18.42 18.07 0.15
N PHE A 104 18.14 18.47 -1.09
CA PHE A 104 19.15 18.60 -2.13
C PHE A 104 19.94 19.91 -2.01
N GLU A 105 19.30 20.99 -1.58
CA GLU A 105 19.96 22.28 -1.32
C GLU A 105 20.90 22.21 -0.11
N ASP A 106 20.48 21.53 0.97
CA ASP A 106 21.30 21.37 2.18
C ASP A 106 22.55 20.47 1.99
N ALA A 107 22.59 19.67 0.93
CA ALA A 107 23.67 18.74 0.63
C ALA A 107 24.79 19.33 -0.25
N GLN A 108 24.63 20.58 -0.72
CA GLN A 108 25.60 21.31 -1.54
C GLN A 108 26.50 22.20 -0.69
#